data_AF-A0A2H5WLF5-F1
#
_entry.id   AF-A0A2H5WLF5-F1
#
_cell.length_a   1.000
_cell.length_b   1.000
_cell.length_c   1.000
_cell.angle_alpha   90.00
_cell.angle_beta   90.00
_cell.angle_gamma   90.00
#
_symmetry.space_group_name_H-M   'P 1'
#
loop_
_entity.id
_entity.type
_entity.pdbx_description
1 polymer ?
#
loop_
_entity_poly.entity_id
_entity_poly.type
_entity_poly.pdbx_seq_one_letter_code
_entity_poly.pdbx_strand_id
1 'polypeptide(L)' 'MLPLEQKVRRLPPEARRMVEEFVEYLYAKYNRPRQGAMRFDWQGALESLRDQYTSVQLQHEILKEWESS' A
#
# COMPACT_ATOMS: atom_id res chain seq x y z
N MET A 1 9.73 -39.94 3.52
CA MET A 1 8.89 -38.73 3.64
C MET A 1 7.90 -38.74 2.48
N LEU A 2 6.58 -38.60 2.70
CA LEU A 2 5.61 -38.58 1.59
C LEU A 2 5.68 -37.22 0.84
N PRO A 3 5.58 -37.21 -0.50
CA PRO A 3 5.42 -35.98 -1.28
C PRO A 3 4.21 -35.18 -0.80
N LEU A 4 4.31 -33.84 -0.83
CA LEU A 4 3.25 -32.94 -0.38
C LEU A 4 1.92 -33.25 -1.06
N GLU A 5 1.95 -33.49 -2.38
CA GLU A 5 0.80 -33.84 -3.20
C GLU A 5 0.06 -35.10 -2.72
N GLN A 6 0.80 -36.12 -2.28
CA GLN A 6 0.20 -37.36 -1.76
C GLN A 6 -0.45 -37.16 -0.39
N LYS A 7 0.10 -36.26 0.44
CA LYS A 7 -0.50 -35.92 1.73
C LYS A 7 -1.82 -35.16 1.51
N VAL A 8 -1.83 -34.19 0.60
CA VAL A 8 -3.03 -33.42 0.25
C VAL A 8 -4.12 -34.31 -0.37
N ARG A 9 -3.75 -35.27 -1.22
CA ARG A 9 -4.70 -36.26 -1.77
C ARG A 9 -5.31 -37.19 -0.72
N ARG A 10 -4.67 -37.43 0.42
CA ARG A 10 -5.23 -38.27 1.50
C ARG A 10 -6.09 -37.50 2.49
N LEU A 11 -6.16 -36.18 2.37
CA LEU A 11 -6.98 -35.36 3.26
C LEU A 11 -8.47 -35.51 2.96
N PRO A 12 -9.32 -35.43 4.00
CA PRO A 12 -10.76 -35.23 3.85
C PRO A 12 -11.06 -33.97 3.01
N PRO A 13 -12.22 -33.92 2.33
CA PRO A 13 -12.62 -32.79 1.48
C PRO A 13 -12.54 -31.44 2.20
N GLU A 14 -12.93 -31.39 3.47
CA GLU A 14 -12.94 -30.20 4.31
C GLU A 14 -11.51 -29.69 4.57
N ALA A 15 -10.58 -30.63 4.78
CA ALA A 15 -9.19 -30.31 5.01
C ALA A 15 -8.44 -29.91 3.73
N ARG A 16 -8.86 -30.43 2.56
CA ARG A 16 -8.31 -29.97 1.27
C ARG A 16 -8.62 -28.51 1.01
N ARG A 17 -9.86 -28.07 1.30
CA ARG A 17 -10.26 -26.67 1.16
C ARG A 17 -9.40 -25.74 2.02
N MET A 18 -9.15 -26.11 3.28
CA MET A 18 -8.25 -25.34 4.15
C MET A 18 -6.81 -25.27 3.62
N VAL A 19 -6.33 -26.35 2.99
CA VAL A 19 -4.99 -26.36 2.37
C VAL A 19 -4.95 -25.47 1.13
N GLU A 20 -5.99 -25.48 0.30
CA GLU A 20 -6.10 -24.60 -0.87
C GLU A 20 -6.08 -23.12 -0.45
N GLU A 21 -6.92 -22.74 0.51
CA GLU A 21 -6.96 -21.38 1.06
C GLU A 21 -5.60 -20.98 1.67
N PHE A 22 -4.92 -21.90 2.35
CA PHE A 22 -3.60 -21.65 2.92
C PHE A 22 -2.52 -21.47 1.85
N VAL A 23 -2.56 -22.26 0.77
CA VAL A 23 -1.63 -22.13 -0.36
C VAL A 23 -1.84 -20.79 -1.07
N GLU A 24 -3.09 -20.37 -1.29
CA GLU A 24 -3.40 -19.05 -1.85
C GLU A 24 -2.88 -17.92 -0.95
N TYR A 25 -3.08 -18.02 0.36
CA TYR A 25 -2.54 -17.08 1.34
C TYR A 25 -1.01 -16.99 1.26
N LEU A 26 -0.32 -18.12 1.20
CA LEU A 26 1.14 -18.15 1.11
C LEU A 26 1.63 -17.52 -0.19
N TYR A 27 0.96 -17.82 -1.31
CA TYR A 27 1.29 -17.22 -2.60
C TYR A 27 1.12 -15.70 -2.56
N ALA A 28 0.00 -15.21 -2.01
CA ALA A 28 -0.22 -13.78 -1.83
C ALA A 28 0.79 -13.13 -0.87
N LYS A 29 1.22 -13.83 0.19
CA LYS A 29 2.15 -13.31 1.19
C LYS A 29 3.57 -13.17 0.66
N TYR A 30 4.06 -14.18 -0.06
CA TYR A 30 5.47 -14.25 -0.47
C TYR A 30 5.71 -13.83 -1.93
N ASN A 31 4.68 -13.85 -2.77
CA ASN A 31 4.77 -13.42 -4.16
C ASN A 31 4.25 -12.00 -4.39
N ARG A 32 3.81 -11.29 -3.34
CA ARG A 32 3.58 -9.86 -3.44
C ARG A 32 4.92 -9.18 -3.75
N PRO A 33 5.02 -8.39 -4.83
CA PRO A 33 6.20 -7.58 -5.05
C PRO A 33 6.40 -6.77 -3.77
N ARG A 34 7.62 -6.82 -3.21
CA ARG A 34 8.01 -5.91 -2.14
C ARG A 34 7.65 -4.53 -2.64
N GLN A 35 6.57 -3.93 -2.13
CA GLN A 35 6.30 -2.54 -2.40
C GLN A 35 7.56 -1.84 -1.94
N GLY A 36 8.30 -1.27 -2.90
CA GLY A 36 9.55 -0.58 -2.62
C GLY A 36 9.30 0.38 -1.47
N ALA A 37 10.30 0.60 -0.62
CA ALA A 37 10.19 1.53 0.49
C ALA A 37 9.45 2.79 0.02
N MET A 38 8.40 3.21 0.74
CA MET A 38 7.68 4.44 0.41
C MET A 38 8.72 5.54 0.30
N ARG A 39 8.85 6.12 -0.89
CA ARG A 39 9.97 7.01 -1.18
C ARG A 39 9.85 8.36 -0.50
N PHE A 40 8.64 8.71 -0.01
CA PHE A 40 8.33 10.00 0.60
C PHE A 40 8.87 11.20 -0.21
N ASP A 41 8.92 11.08 -1.56
CA ASP A 41 9.49 12.14 -2.42
C ASP A 41 8.71 13.47 -2.33
N TRP A 42 7.50 13.45 -1.76
CA TRP A 42 6.69 14.64 -1.45
C TRP A 42 7.16 15.38 -0.18
N GLN A 43 7.86 14.71 0.72
CA GLN A 43 8.33 15.30 1.97
C GLN A 43 9.46 16.27 1.66
N GLY A 44 9.25 17.56 1.94
CA GLY A 44 10.22 18.62 1.64
C GLY A 44 10.11 19.22 0.23
N ALA A 45 9.19 18.75 -0.62
CA ALA A 45 8.98 19.30 -1.97
C ALA A 45 8.63 20.80 -2.00
N LEU A 46 8.10 21.33 -0.89
CA LEU A 46 7.71 22.74 -0.71
C LEU A 46 8.69 23.53 0.18
N GLU A 47 9.83 22.95 0.56
CA GLU A 47 10.79 23.61 1.45
C GLU A 47 11.31 24.93 0.86
N SER A 48 11.57 24.97 -0.45
CA SER A 48 12.01 26.18 -1.16
C SER A 48 10.97 27.30 -1.21
N LEU A 49 9.69 26.99 -1.02
CA LEU A 49 8.60 27.96 -1.00
C LEU A 49 8.34 28.54 0.40
N ARG A 50 8.92 27.93 1.44
CA ARG A 50 8.76 28.38 2.83
C ARG A 50 9.24 29.82 3.03
N ASP A 51 10.34 30.19 2.37
CA ASP A 51 10.91 31.54 2.48
C ASP A 51 10.26 32.55 1.52
N GLN A 52 9.48 32.06 0.55
CA GLN A 52 8.81 32.89 -0.46
C GLN A 52 7.39 33.28 -0.05
N TYR A 53 6.72 32.45 0.74
CA TYR A 53 5.33 32.66 1.13
C TYR A 53 5.14 32.47 2.62
N THR A 54 4.60 33.50 3.28
CA THR A 54 4.12 33.40 4.65
C THR A 54 2.71 32.82 4.68
N SER A 55 2.34 32.16 5.77
CA SER A 55 0.99 31.61 5.96
C SER A 55 -0.10 32.68 5.80
N VAL A 56 0.18 33.92 6.20
CA VAL A 56 -0.77 35.05 6.09
C VAL A 56 -0.94 35.49 4.65
N GLN A 57 0.11 35.53 3.83
CA GLN A 57 0.00 35.86 2.41
C GLN A 57 -0.85 34.83 1.66
N LEU A 58 -0.63 33.54 1.94
CA LEU A 58 -1.42 32.47 1.33
C LEU A 58 -2.91 32.59 1.70
N GLN A 59 -3.23 32.95 2.94
CA GLN A 59 -4.61 33.18 3.36
C GLN A 59 -5.28 34.32 2.58
N HIS A 60 -4.56 35.43 2.35
CA HIS A 60 -5.10 36.55 1.57
C HIS A 60 -5.32 36.19 0.10
N GLU A 61 -4.41 35.45 -0.52
CA GLU A 61 -4.58 35.01 -1.92
C GLU A 61 -5.75 34.02 -2.06
N ILE A 62 -5.92 33.08 -1.12
CA ILE A 62 -7.07 32.16 -1.10
C ILE A 62 -8.39 32.93 -1.01
N LEU A 63 -8.48 33.94 -0.13
CA LEU A 63 -9.69 34.75 0.02
C LEU A 63 -10.04 35.50 -1.28
N LYS A 64 -9.04 36.09 -1.95
CA LYS A 64 -9.25 36.78 -3.25
C LYS A 64 -9.75 35.85 -4.34
N GLU A 65 -9.20 34.64 -4.42
CA GLU A 65 -9.56 33.67 -5.46
C GLU A 65 -10.97 33.10 -5.23
N TRP A 66 -11.37 32.94 -3.97
CA TRP A 66 -12.72 32.50 -3.59
C TRP A 66 -13.78 33.58 -3.82
N GLU A 67 -13.43 34.86 -3.62
CA GLU A 67 -14.33 35.99 -3.94
C GLU A 67 -14.50 36.21 -5.46
N SER A 68 -13.62 35.63 -6.27
CA SER A 68 -13.63 35.72 -7.73
C SER A 68 -14.32 34.51 -8.41
N SER A 69 -14.83 33.55 -7.64
CA SER A 69 -15.55 32.34 -8.09
C SER A 69 -17.06 32.46 -7.83
#